data_AF-A0A2R6PE68-F1
#
_entry.id   AF-A0A2R6PE68-F1
#
_cell.length_a   1.000
_cell.length_b   1.000
_cell.length_c   1.000
_cell.angle_alpha   90.00
_cell.angle_beta   90.00
_cell.angle_gamma   90.00
#
_symmetry.space_group_name_H-M   'P 1'
#
loop_
_entity.id
_entity.type
_entity.pdbx_description
1 polymer ?
#
loop_
_entity_poly.entity_id
_entity_poly.type
_entity_poly.pdbx_seq_one_letter_code
_entity_poly.pdbx_strand_id
1 'polypeptide(L)'
;MSELDSRWTAKKRRMSEKVRNMFYHAYDNYMTYAFLHDELKPLTKTYTDSLVELGNLKLERFPQEYNGSALTLVESLSSLVIMGNNTEFERAVLWLSENLTFDVDARINLFECDIRVLGGLVSANILATDSTNRLVRGNYKNQLLSLADDLGRRFLPAFDTPTGLPYAWINLKYGVMENETTETSTSGCGSLILEMGALSRLTGDPSFESAALRALLKLWSMRSSLNLLGTTLDVETGDWIEYSFGIGAGVDSFYEYLIKAHFLFGRDEFWRMFQPAYFAVQKYFRHGSWYHEADMRTGQATYWQLTSLQAFWPGLQVLVGDITAANSSHSEFFSVWEKFGVLPERYLLDLQMLHPT
;
A
#
# COMPACT_ATOMS: atom_id res chain seq x y z
N MET A 1 -11.70 -36.89 14.97
CA MET A 1 -11.83 -35.96 13.82
C MET A 1 -12.87 -36.53 12.87
N SER A 2 -13.87 -35.75 12.45
CA SER A 2 -14.94 -36.23 11.57
C SER A 2 -14.46 -36.35 10.11
N GLU A 3 -15.12 -37.17 9.31
CA GLU A 3 -14.77 -37.39 7.89
C GLU A 3 -14.90 -36.09 7.05
N LEU A 4 -15.84 -35.22 7.42
CA LEU A 4 -15.99 -33.86 6.86
C LEU A 4 -14.76 -32.97 7.15
N ASP A 5 -14.22 -33.05 8.37
CA ASP A 5 -13.03 -32.30 8.79
C ASP A 5 -11.78 -32.77 8.01
N SER A 6 -11.69 -34.08 7.74
CA SER A 6 -10.66 -34.68 6.88
C SER A 6 -10.74 -34.17 5.44
N ARG A 7 -11.95 -34.11 4.84
CA ARG A 7 -12.16 -33.60 3.48
C ARG A 7 -11.81 -32.11 3.35
N TRP A 8 -12.20 -31.30 4.33
CA TRP A 8 -11.86 -29.87 4.36
C TRP A 8 -10.35 -29.64 4.50
N THR A 9 -9.70 -30.40 5.38
CA THR A 9 -8.24 -30.36 5.55
C THR A 9 -7.52 -30.74 4.26
N ALA A 10 -7.95 -31.81 3.59
CA ALA A 10 -7.40 -32.23 2.30
C ALA A 10 -7.59 -31.16 1.21
N LYS A 11 -8.77 -30.52 1.15
CA LYS A 11 -9.03 -29.41 0.22
C LYS A 11 -8.11 -28.23 0.50
N LYS A 12 -7.97 -27.80 1.76
CA LYS A 12 -7.09 -26.70 2.17
C LYS A 12 -5.64 -26.96 1.76
N ARG A 13 -5.12 -28.16 2.06
CA ARG A 13 -3.76 -28.56 1.66
C ARG A 13 -3.58 -28.51 0.15
N ARG A 14 -4.52 -29.07 -0.62
CA ARG A 14 -4.46 -29.04 -2.09
C ARG A 14 -4.47 -27.61 -2.65
N MET A 15 -5.31 -26.74 -2.09
CA MET A 15 -5.37 -25.33 -2.53
C MET A 15 -4.09 -24.57 -2.17
N SER A 16 -3.53 -24.80 -0.97
CA SER A 16 -2.25 -24.24 -0.55
C SER A 16 -1.12 -24.64 -1.50
N GLU A 17 -1.03 -25.92 -1.88
CA GLU A 17 -0.02 -26.37 -2.83
C GLU A 17 -0.22 -25.79 -4.23
N LYS A 18 -1.48 -25.61 -4.66
CA LYS A 18 -1.78 -24.95 -5.93
C LYS A 18 -1.28 -23.50 -5.93
N VAL A 19 -1.53 -22.75 -4.85
CA VAL A 19 -1.03 -21.36 -4.69
C VAL A 19 0.49 -21.34 -4.68
N ARG A 20 1.14 -22.24 -3.94
CA ARG A 20 2.61 -22.36 -3.92
C ARG A 20 3.17 -22.59 -5.32
N ASN A 21 2.59 -23.49 -6.10
CA ASN A 21 3.03 -23.74 -7.48
C ASN A 21 2.81 -22.53 -8.40
N MET A 22 1.72 -21.79 -8.22
CA MET A 22 1.47 -20.55 -8.98
C MET A 22 2.47 -19.45 -8.64
N PHE A 23 2.84 -19.32 -7.37
CA PHE A 23 3.87 -18.38 -6.93
C PHE A 23 5.21 -18.72 -7.58
N TYR A 24 5.69 -19.95 -7.50
CA TYR A 24 6.97 -20.32 -8.13
C TYR A 24 6.92 -20.23 -9.64
N HIS A 25 5.77 -20.51 -10.27
CA HIS A 25 5.62 -20.21 -11.69
C HIS A 25 5.87 -18.72 -11.97
N ALA A 26 5.26 -17.79 -11.23
CA ALA A 26 5.49 -16.36 -11.44
C ALA A 26 6.92 -15.93 -11.06
N TYR A 27 7.37 -16.29 -9.86
CA TYR A 27 8.67 -15.95 -9.30
C TYR A 27 9.82 -16.44 -10.18
N ASP A 28 9.83 -17.72 -10.59
CA ASP A 28 10.90 -18.27 -11.41
C ASP A 28 10.94 -17.61 -12.80
N ASN A 29 9.78 -17.25 -13.37
CA ASN A 29 9.73 -16.50 -14.62
C ASN A 29 10.25 -15.07 -14.46
N TYR A 30 9.95 -14.38 -13.36
CA TYR A 30 10.55 -13.08 -13.05
C TYR A 30 12.08 -13.22 -12.93
N MET A 31 12.55 -14.19 -12.15
CA MET A 31 13.98 -14.45 -11.98
C MET A 31 14.69 -14.77 -13.31
N THR A 32 13.98 -15.38 -14.26
CA THR A 32 14.53 -15.76 -15.57
C THR A 32 14.56 -14.59 -16.57
N TYR A 33 13.50 -13.80 -16.63
CA TYR A 33 13.28 -12.86 -17.75
C TYR A 33 13.35 -11.38 -17.37
N ALA A 34 13.25 -11.05 -16.09
CA ALA A 34 13.14 -9.68 -15.61
C ALA A 34 14.00 -9.39 -14.37
N PHE A 35 14.80 -10.35 -13.88
CA PHE A 35 15.67 -10.10 -12.74
C PHE A 35 16.61 -8.91 -13.00
N LEU A 36 16.86 -8.15 -11.91
CA LEU A 36 17.37 -6.79 -11.82
C LEU A 36 16.32 -5.68 -12.03
N HIS A 37 15.32 -5.92 -12.89
CA HIS A 37 14.29 -4.95 -13.21
C HIS A 37 13.10 -5.01 -12.24
N ASP A 38 12.25 -3.99 -12.27
CA ASP A 38 11.17 -3.87 -11.28
C ASP A 38 10.06 -4.89 -11.48
N GLU A 39 9.57 -5.05 -12.71
CA GLU A 39 8.42 -5.89 -13.03
C GLU A 39 8.61 -6.70 -14.31
N LEU A 40 8.12 -7.94 -14.30
CA LEU A 40 8.06 -8.80 -15.47
C LEU A 40 6.89 -8.38 -16.38
N LYS A 41 7.14 -8.26 -17.69
CA LYS A 41 6.11 -8.28 -18.74
C LYS A 41 5.97 -9.71 -19.28
N PRO A 42 5.07 -10.55 -18.71
CA PRO A 42 5.12 -12.00 -18.87
C PRO A 42 4.79 -12.48 -20.30
N LEU A 43 3.99 -11.72 -21.05
CA LEU A 43 3.62 -12.09 -22.42
C LEU A 43 4.76 -11.88 -23.41
N THR A 44 5.51 -10.79 -23.25
CA THR A 44 6.65 -10.44 -24.11
C THR A 44 7.97 -10.99 -23.59
N LYS A 45 8.01 -11.50 -22.35
CA LYS A 45 9.22 -11.93 -21.65
C LYS A 45 10.27 -10.81 -21.57
N THR A 46 9.79 -9.60 -21.36
CA THR A 46 10.61 -8.40 -21.14
C THR A 46 10.29 -7.87 -19.74
N TYR A 47 10.72 -6.65 -19.43
CA TYR A 47 10.48 -6.01 -18.14
C TYR A 47 9.95 -4.59 -18.29
N THR A 48 9.60 -3.99 -17.17
CA THR A 48 9.40 -2.54 -17.02
C THR A 48 10.03 -2.12 -15.69
N ASP A 49 10.65 -0.95 -15.69
CA ASP A 49 11.29 -0.38 -14.50
C ASP A 49 10.29 0.59 -13.85
N SER A 50 9.26 0.00 -13.24
CA SER A 50 8.03 0.68 -12.84
C SER A 50 8.19 1.67 -11.71
N LEU A 51 9.24 1.62 -10.87
CA LEU A 51 9.33 2.48 -9.69
C LEU A 51 9.31 3.99 -10.02
N VAL A 52 9.82 4.35 -11.20
CA VAL A 52 9.82 5.73 -11.74
C VAL A 52 8.57 6.05 -12.58
N GLU A 53 7.76 5.04 -12.88
CA GLU A 53 6.49 5.11 -13.64
C GLU A 53 5.26 5.13 -12.71
N LEU A 54 5.33 4.50 -11.52
CA LEU A 54 4.21 4.32 -10.60
C LEU A 54 3.65 5.65 -10.11
N GLY A 55 2.38 5.93 -10.43
CA GLY A 55 1.72 7.21 -10.19
C GLY A 55 2.02 8.29 -11.24
N ASN A 56 2.96 8.06 -12.16
CA ASN A 56 3.40 9.02 -13.19
C ASN A 56 2.64 8.81 -14.50
N LEU A 57 1.32 9.04 -14.50
CA LEU A 57 0.47 8.80 -15.68
C LEU A 57 0.89 9.60 -16.92
N LYS A 58 1.57 10.75 -16.71
CA LYS A 58 2.04 11.63 -17.79
C LYS A 58 3.45 11.29 -18.27
N LEU A 59 4.09 10.28 -17.69
CA LEU A 59 5.40 9.82 -18.12
C LEU A 59 6.47 10.95 -18.07
N GLU A 60 6.39 11.81 -17.05
CA GLU A 60 7.21 13.01 -16.92
C GLU A 60 8.52 12.74 -16.13
N ARG A 61 9.60 13.45 -16.49
CA ARG A 61 10.88 13.46 -15.74
C ARG A 61 11.50 12.06 -15.52
N PHE A 62 11.52 11.21 -16.55
CA PHE A 62 12.21 9.92 -16.45
C PHE A 62 13.72 10.08 -16.33
N PRO A 63 14.35 9.33 -15.40
CA PRO A 63 15.79 9.27 -15.33
C PRO A 63 16.38 8.50 -16.51
N GLN A 64 17.54 8.94 -17.00
CA GLN A 64 18.25 8.24 -18.08
C GLN A 64 19.04 7.03 -17.59
N GLU A 65 19.41 7.00 -16.31
CA GLU A 65 20.35 6.02 -15.74
C GLU A 65 19.67 4.99 -14.81
N TYR A 66 18.35 5.06 -14.64
CA TYR A 66 17.62 4.07 -13.82
C TYR A 66 17.55 2.74 -14.55
N ASN A 67 17.94 1.67 -13.86
CA ASN A 67 18.02 0.32 -14.40
C ASN A 67 17.45 -0.69 -13.41
N GLY A 68 16.27 -0.36 -12.87
CA GLY A 68 15.54 -1.18 -11.91
C GLY A 68 16.09 -1.18 -10.49
N SER A 69 15.21 -1.54 -9.56
CA SER A 69 15.46 -1.70 -8.13
C SER A 69 15.18 -3.13 -7.65
N ALA A 70 14.99 -4.06 -8.60
CA ALA A 70 14.49 -5.40 -8.35
C ALA A 70 13.20 -5.40 -7.50
N LEU A 71 12.27 -4.47 -7.77
CA LEU A 71 11.04 -4.25 -7.00
C LEU A 71 10.28 -5.56 -6.70
N THR A 72 10.02 -6.38 -7.73
CA THR A 72 9.33 -7.68 -7.55
C THR A 72 10.11 -8.62 -6.63
N LEU A 73 11.45 -8.57 -6.62
CA LEU A 73 12.25 -9.37 -5.67
C LEU A 73 12.03 -8.90 -4.24
N VAL A 74 12.07 -7.58 -4.01
CA VAL A 74 11.83 -6.96 -2.69
C VAL A 74 10.44 -7.33 -2.18
N GLU A 75 9.41 -7.19 -3.00
CA GLU A 75 8.02 -7.55 -2.64
C GLU A 75 7.84 -9.06 -2.39
N SER A 76 8.66 -9.89 -3.03
CA SER A 76 8.59 -11.35 -2.87
C SER A 76 9.26 -11.88 -1.60
N LEU A 77 10.11 -11.10 -0.92
CA LEU A 77 10.91 -11.57 0.22
C LEU A 77 10.07 -12.21 1.33
N SER A 78 9.07 -11.49 1.83
CA SER A 78 8.19 -12.00 2.89
C SER A 78 7.39 -13.23 2.44
N SER A 79 7.00 -13.28 1.16
CA SER A 79 6.32 -14.45 0.58
C SER A 79 7.22 -15.69 0.54
N LEU A 80 8.51 -15.54 0.20
CA LEU A 80 9.48 -16.63 0.21
C LEU A 80 9.61 -17.25 1.61
N VAL A 81 9.67 -16.40 2.65
CA VAL A 81 9.73 -16.85 4.05
C VAL A 81 8.44 -17.57 4.47
N ILE A 82 7.27 -17.00 4.15
CA ILE A 82 5.96 -17.61 4.46
C ILE A 82 5.80 -18.97 3.76
N MET A 83 6.31 -19.12 2.55
CA MET A 83 6.30 -20.38 1.80
C MET A 83 7.42 -21.35 2.21
N GLY A 84 8.28 -20.96 3.16
CA GLY A 84 9.36 -21.79 3.71
C GLY A 84 10.57 -21.97 2.80
N ASN A 85 10.76 -21.11 1.80
CA ASN A 85 11.93 -21.16 0.92
C ASN A 85 13.02 -20.21 1.40
N ASN A 86 13.63 -20.61 2.50
CA ASN A 86 14.62 -19.81 3.20
C ASN A 86 15.93 -19.70 2.42
N THR A 87 16.27 -20.73 1.63
CA THR A 87 17.48 -20.70 0.79
C THR A 87 17.38 -19.60 -0.27
N GLU A 88 16.23 -19.47 -0.93
CA GLU A 88 16.01 -18.41 -1.89
C GLU A 88 15.97 -17.03 -1.21
N PHE A 89 15.28 -16.95 -0.08
CA PHE A 89 15.25 -15.73 0.73
C PHE A 89 16.67 -15.25 1.09
N GLU A 90 17.53 -16.13 1.61
CA GLU A 90 18.91 -15.80 1.96
C GLU A 90 19.72 -15.35 0.74
N ARG A 91 19.55 -16.02 -0.41
CA ARG A 91 20.18 -15.64 -1.67
C ARG A 91 19.76 -14.23 -2.11
N ALA A 92 18.45 -13.95 -2.05
CA ALA A 92 17.90 -12.66 -2.42
C ALA A 92 18.39 -11.54 -1.49
N VAL A 93 18.40 -11.78 -0.17
CA VAL A 93 18.91 -10.82 0.83
C VAL A 93 20.38 -10.48 0.58
N LEU A 94 21.22 -11.48 0.34
CA LEU A 94 22.64 -11.26 0.04
C LEU A 94 22.80 -10.42 -1.22
N TRP A 95 22.11 -10.80 -2.30
CA TRP A 95 22.19 -10.06 -3.56
C TRP A 95 21.74 -8.61 -3.40
N LEU A 96 20.59 -8.36 -2.76
CA LEU A 96 20.08 -7.01 -2.51
C LEU A 96 21.08 -6.19 -1.68
N SER A 97 21.65 -6.79 -0.63
CA SER A 97 22.60 -6.08 0.24
C SER A 97 23.91 -5.69 -0.44
N GLU A 98 24.30 -6.41 -1.49
CA GLU A 98 25.55 -6.19 -2.23
C GLU A 98 25.37 -5.33 -3.48
N ASN A 99 24.14 -5.25 -4.03
CA ASN A 99 23.89 -4.67 -5.36
C ASN A 99 22.83 -3.56 -5.38
N LEU A 100 21.88 -3.53 -4.44
CA LEU A 100 20.85 -2.49 -4.41
C LEU A 100 21.40 -1.21 -3.75
N THR A 101 21.23 -0.08 -4.43
CA THR A 101 21.53 1.24 -3.89
C THR A 101 20.36 2.17 -4.18
N PHE A 102 20.00 3.00 -3.20
CA PHE A 102 19.04 4.08 -3.39
C PHE A 102 19.74 5.42 -3.67
N ASP A 103 21.08 5.45 -3.82
CA ASP A 103 21.82 6.63 -4.28
C ASP A 103 21.76 6.77 -5.80
N VAL A 104 20.54 6.91 -6.32
CA VAL A 104 20.25 6.97 -7.76
C VAL A 104 19.50 8.25 -8.08
N ASP A 105 19.86 8.87 -9.21
CA ASP A 105 19.10 9.99 -9.76
C ASP A 105 17.80 9.46 -10.36
N ALA A 106 16.82 9.19 -9.49
CA ALA A 106 15.52 8.64 -9.85
C ALA A 106 14.42 9.35 -9.06
N ARG A 107 13.47 9.93 -9.79
CA ARG A 107 12.25 10.51 -9.24
C ARG A 107 11.21 9.41 -9.02
N ILE A 108 10.78 9.22 -7.79
CA ILE A 108 9.84 8.17 -7.38
C ILE A 108 8.63 8.77 -6.69
N ASN A 109 7.51 8.04 -6.68
CA ASN A 109 6.36 8.38 -5.87
C ASN A 109 6.60 7.88 -4.44
N LEU A 110 6.55 8.79 -3.46
CA LEU A 110 6.86 8.49 -2.06
C LEU A 110 5.95 7.38 -1.51
N PHE A 111 4.65 7.49 -1.75
CA PHE A 111 3.66 6.53 -1.24
C PHE A 111 3.87 5.14 -1.83
N GLU A 112 4.07 5.03 -3.15
CA GLU A 112 4.31 3.74 -3.80
C GLU A 112 5.63 3.09 -3.32
N CYS A 113 6.68 3.88 -3.15
CA CYS A 113 7.97 3.37 -2.68
C CYS A 113 7.93 2.99 -1.19
N ASP A 114 7.19 3.73 -0.36
CA ASP A 114 6.97 3.42 1.05
C ASP A 114 6.26 2.06 1.22
N ILE A 115 5.08 1.90 0.63
CA ILE A 115 4.27 0.68 0.84
C ILE A 115 4.89 -0.58 0.20
N ARG A 116 5.65 -0.43 -0.89
CA ARG A 116 6.24 -1.56 -1.63
C ARG A 116 7.66 -1.88 -1.19
N VAL A 117 8.55 -0.90 -1.29
CA VAL A 117 9.99 -1.12 -1.06
C VAL A 117 10.29 -1.06 0.43
N LEU A 118 9.90 0.03 1.12
CA LEU A 118 10.16 0.13 2.56
C LEU A 118 9.37 -0.93 3.33
N GLY A 119 8.08 -1.12 3.01
CA GLY A 119 7.24 -2.18 3.56
C GLY A 119 7.79 -3.59 3.30
N GLY A 120 8.28 -3.85 2.09
CA GLY A 120 8.92 -5.11 1.71
C GLY A 120 10.18 -5.39 2.54
N LEU A 121 11.09 -4.42 2.63
CA LEU A 121 12.34 -4.53 3.41
C LEU A 121 12.08 -4.68 4.91
N VAL A 122 11.18 -3.87 5.48
CA VAL A 122 10.83 -3.89 6.90
C VAL A 122 10.15 -5.20 7.27
N SER A 123 9.16 -5.64 6.51
CA SER A 123 8.45 -6.90 6.80
C SER A 123 9.37 -8.12 6.72
N ALA A 124 10.22 -8.18 5.69
CA ALA A 124 11.20 -9.25 5.53
C ALA A 124 12.26 -9.22 6.64
N ASN A 125 12.70 -8.04 7.08
CA ASN A 125 13.59 -7.89 8.22
C ASN A 125 12.96 -8.41 9.52
N ILE A 126 11.69 -8.08 9.78
CA ILE A 126 10.97 -8.56 10.97
C ILE A 126 10.89 -10.10 10.95
N LEU A 127 10.54 -10.69 9.82
CA LEU A 127 10.48 -12.16 9.69
C LEU A 127 11.85 -12.83 9.85
N ALA A 128 12.93 -12.18 9.39
CA ALA A 128 14.29 -12.70 9.50
C ALA A 128 14.90 -12.57 10.92
N THR A 129 14.41 -11.62 11.71
CA THR A 129 14.91 -11.33 13.08
C THR A 129 14.03 -11.90 14.18
N ASP A 130 12.84 -12.40 13.84
CA ASP A 130 11.91 -12.97 14.81
C ASP A 130 12.44 -14.26 15.45
N SER A 131 13.05 -14.10 16.62
CA SER A 131 13.55 -15.20 17.46
C SER A 131 12.49 -16.21 17.90
N THR A 132 11.21 -15.84 17.87
CA THR A 132 10.09 -16.72 18.26
C THR A 132 9.67 -17.63 17.10
N ASN A 133 10.04 -17.27 15.88
CA ASN A 133 9.58 -17.90 14.66
C ASN A 133 10.74 -18.61 13.96
N ARG A 134 10.59 -19.91 13.74
CA ARG A 134 11.64 -20.75 13.12
C ARG A 134 11.75 -20.57 11.61
N LEU A 135 11.16 -19.51 11.08
CA LEU A 135 10.98 -19.33 9.65
C LEU A 135 12.32 -19.06 8.97
N VAL A 136 13.22 -18.27 9.54
CA VAL A 136 14.58 -18.11 9.01
C VAL A 136 15.58 -18.84 9.90
N ARG A 137 16.44 -19.67 9.31
CA ARG A 137 17.47 -20.44 10.01
C ARG A 137 18.83 -20.14 9.38
N GLY A 138 19.38 -18.98 9.69
CA GLY A 138 20.61 -18.51 9.07
C GLY A 138 21.30 -17.41 9.86
N ASN A 139 22.43 -16.96 9.34
CA ASN A 139 23.22 -15.86 9.90
C ASN A 139 22.80 -14.52 9.27
N TYR A 140 21.53 -14.16 9.41
CA TYR A 140 21.02 -12.85 8.97
C TYR A 140 21.64 -11.74 9.86
N LYS A 141 22.10 -10.66 9.23
CA LYS A 141 22.89 -9.58 9.86
C LYS A 141 22.27 -8.20 9.66
N ASN A 142 20.93 -8.11 9.66
CA ASN A 142 20.20 -6.85 9.51
C ASN A 142 20.48 -6.11 8.18
N GLN A 143 20.83 -6.84 7.12
CA GLN A 143 21.11 -6.22 5.82
C GLN A 143 19.89 -5.47 5.26
N LEU A 144 18.69 -6.04 5.39
CA LEU A 144 17.46 -5.38 4.91
C LEU A 144 17.11 -4.16 5.76
N LEU A 145 17.39 -4.19 7.06
CA LEU A 145 17.21 -3.00 7.92
C LEU A 145 18.16 -1.87 7.51
N SER A 146 19.38 -2.19 7.08
CA SER A 146 20.33 -1.18 6.60
C SER A 146 19.83 -0.51 5.32
N LEU A 147 19.28 -1.29 4.38
CA LEU A 147 18.64 -0.77 3.17
C LEU A 147 17.39 0.06 3.50
N ALA A 148 16.57 -0.41 4.45
CA ALA A 148 15.36 0.28 4.89
C ALA A 148 15.66 1.62 5.57
N ASP A 149 16.71 1.69 6.39
CA ASP A 149 17.16 2.93 7.02
C ASP A 149 17.66 3.94 5.98
N ASP A 150 18.48 3.53 5.00
CA ASP A 150 18.92 4.40 3.90
C ASP A 150 17.73 4.96 3.11
N LEU A 151 16.79 4.09 2.71
CA LEU A 151 15.59 4.51 1.98
C LEU A 151 14.73 5.46 2.81
N GLY A 152 14.46 5.13 4.07
CA GLY A 152 13.67 5.98 4.97
C GLY A 152 14.30 7.36 5.16
N ARG A 153 15.64 7.47 5.21
CA ARG A 153 16.33 8.76 5.30
C ARG A 153 16.13 9.61 4.05
N ARG A 154 16.14 8.98 2.87
CA ARG A 154 15.88 9.63 1.58
C ARG A 154 14.45 10.15 1.45
N PHE A 155 13.49 9.61 2.22
CA PHE A 155 12.11 10.11 2.26
C PHE A 155 11.93 11.37 3.09
N LEU A 156 12.74 11.58 4.14
CA LEU A 156 12.55 12.68 5.09
C LEU A 156 12.47 14.08 4.44
N PRO A 157 13.25 14.43 3.40
CA PRO A 157 13.14 15.72 2.74
C PRO A 157 11.74 16.00 2.15
N ALA A 158 10.96 14.98 1.79
CA ALA A 158 9.61 15.18 1.25
C ALA A 158 8.69 15.89 2.25
N PHE A 159 8.93 15.73 3.55
CA PHE A 159 8.13 16.29 4.63
C PHE A 159 8.52 17.73 4.99
N ASP A 160 9.55 18.30 4.37
CA ASP A 160 9.99 19.68 4.62
C ASP A 160 9.10 20.68 3.86
N THR A 161 7.83 20.71 4.24
CA THR A 161 6.81 21.62 3.72
C THR A 161 6.27 22.50 4.84
N PRO A 162 5.69 23.69 4.52
CA PRO A 162 5.05 24.54 5.53
C PRO A 162 3.96 23.83 6.34
N THR A 163 3.28 22.84 5.74
CA THR A 163 2.23 22.07 6.41
C THR A 163 2.75 20.85 7.16
N GLY A 164 3.94 20.34 6.79
CA GLY A 164 4.47 19.05 7.21
C GLY A 164 3.86 17.84 6.49
N LEU A 165 2.98 18.07 5.49
CA LEU A 165 2.52 17.02 4.58
C LEU A 165 3.60 16.75 3.52
N PRO A 166 3.88 15.49 3.18
CA PRO A 166 4.94 15.18 2.24
C PRO A 166 4.56 15.46 0.79
N TYR A 167 5.50 15.99 0.00
CA TYR A 167 5.43 15.93 -1.45
C TYR A 167 5.17 14.49 -1.92
N ALA A 168 4.30 14.31 -2.92
CA ALA A 168 4.04 12.99 -3.51
C ALA A 168 5.27 12.43 -4.25
N TRP A 169 6.17 13.28 -4.70
CA TRP A 169 7.31 12.93 -5.53
C TRP A 169 8.62 13.40 -4.89
N ILE A 170 9.62 12.54 -4.93
CA ILE A 170 10.96 12.81 -4.41
C ILE A 170 12.03 12.14 -5.29
N ASN A 171 13.17 12.78 -5.45
CA ASN A 171 14.34 12.18 -6.07
C ASN A 171 15.18 11.46 -4.99
N LEU A 172 15.51 10.19 -5.21
CA LEU A 172 16.23 9.38 -4.22
C LEU A 172 17.64 9.91 -3.89
N LYS A 173 18.28 10.63 -4.81
CA LYS A 173 19.61 11.22 -4.62
C LYS A 173 19.55 12.69 -4.20
N TYR A 174 18.67 13.47 -4.79
CA TYR A 174 18.64 14.93 -4.63
C TYR A 174 17.54 15.45 -3.70
N GLY A 175 16.64 14.58 -3.22
CA GLY A 175 15.49 15.00 -2.42
C GLY A 175 14.40 15.65 -3.29
N VAL A 176 13.71 16.66 -2.76
CA VAL A 176 12.64 17.37 -3.49
C VAL A 176 13.28 18.28 -4.54
N MET A 177 12.93 18.08 -5.81
CA MET A 177 13.46 18.87 -6.92
C MET A 177 12.85 20.27 -6.96
N GLU A 178 13.57 21.25 -7.52
CA GLU A 178 13.00 22.57 -7.78
C GLU A 178 11.79 22.44 -8.73
N ASN A 179 10.72 23.19 -8.43
CA ASN A 179 9.45 23.14 -9.17
C ASN A 179 8.83 21.73 -9.23
N GLU A 180 8.95 20.96 -8.15
CA GLU A 180 8.18 19.74 -7.97
C GLU A 180 6.69 20.06 -7.74
N THR A 181 5.80 19.16 -8.16
CA THR A 181 4.36 19.35 -7.94
C THR A 181 4.03 19.32 -6.44
N THR A 182 3.24 20.28 -5.99
CA THR A 182 2.74 20.37 -4.62
C THR A 182 1.49 19.50 -4.40
N GLU A 183 0.94 18.90 -5.46
CA GLU A 183 -0.24 18.07 -5.37
C GLU A 183 0.07 16.69 -4.80
N THR A 184 -0.68 16.28 -3.78
CA THR A 184 -0.64 14.91 -3.23
C THR A 184 -2.05 14.39 -2.98
N SER A 185 -2.19 13.07 -2.83
CA SER A 185 -3.46 12.45 -2.44
C SER A 185 -3.58 12.26 -0.93
N THR A 186 -4.80 12.09 -0.44
CA THR A 186 -5.08 11.74 0.97
C THR A 186 -4.36 10.44 1.37
N SER A 187 -4.34 9.42 0.51
CA SER A 187 -3.53 8.21 0.73
C SER A 187 -2.03 8.49 0.68
N GLY A 188 -1.59 9.38 -0.23
CA GLY A 188 -0.19 9.70 -0.46
C GLY A 188 0.51 10.28 0.77
N CYS A 189 -0.22 11.07 1.57
CA CYS A 189 0.27 11.64 2.82
C CYS A 189 -0.27 10.96 4.09
N GLY A 190 -1.33 10.14 3.96
CA GLY A 190 -2.02 9.48 5.07
C GLY A 190 -1.61 8.04 5.33
N SER A 191 -0.92 7.40 4.39
CA SER A 191 -0.64 5.96 4.39
C SER A 191 0.86 5.65 4.47
N LEU A 192 1.58 6.30 5.40
CA LEU A 192 3.04 6.12 5.59
C LEU A 192 3.42 5.63 7.01
N ILE A 193 2.46 5.66 7.95
CA ILE A 193 2.77 5.52 9.39
C ILE A 193 3.15 4.09 9.79
N LEU A 194 2.70 3.05 9.08
CA LEU A 194 3.00 1.66 9.44
C LEU A 194 4.47 1.36 9.19
N GLU A 195 4.96 1.66 7.99
CA GLU A 195 6.31 1.40 7.52
C GLU A 195 7.30 2.29 8.25
N MET A 196 7.11 3.61 8.23
CA MET A 196 7.98 4.56 8.90
C MET A 196 7.96 4.41 10.43
N GLY A 197 6.81 4.06 11.01
CA GLY A 197 6.67 3.77 12.44
C GLY A 197 7.36 2.45 12.86
N ALA A 198 7.25 1.40 12.04
CA ALA A 198 7.98 0.16 12.26
C ALA A 198 9.49 0.37 12.10
N LEU A 199 9.93 1.12 11.08
CA LEU A 199 11.33 1.45 10.87
C LEU A 199 11.92 2.16 12.10
N SER A 200 11.23 3.16 12.65
CA SER A 200 11.68 3.89 13.85
C SER A 200 11.89 2.97 15.05
N ARG A 201 11.00 1.98 15.24
CA ARG A 201 11.13 0.99 16.32
C ARG A 201 12.32 0.05 16.11
N LEU A 202 12.61 -0.31 14.86
CA LEU A 202 13.70 -1.21 14.51
C LEU A 202 15.07 -0.53 14.57
N THR A 203 15.17 0.74 14.16
CA THR A 203 16.43 1.50 14.15
C THR A 203 16.69 2.25 15.45
N GLY A 204 15.64 2.57 16.20
CA GLY A 204 15.69 3.48 17.34
C GLY A 204 15.70 4.96 16.97
N ASP A 205 15.63 5.31 15.68
CA ASP A 205 15.58 6.68 15.18
C ASP A 205 14.11 7.16 15.08
N PRO A 206 13.65 8.10 15.92
CA PRO A 206 12.26 8.54 15.93
C PRO A 206 11.87 9.43 14.74
N SER A 207 12.83 9.83 13.89
CA SER A 207 12.56 10.78 12.80
C SER A 207 11.49 10.28 11.84
N PHE A 208 11.49 8.98 11.52
CA PHE A 208 10.57 8.42 10.54
C PHE A 208 9.11 8.42 11.04
N GLU A 209 8.85 7.90 12.25
CA GLU A 209 7.52 7.90 12.86
C GLU A 209 7.04 9.33 13.09
N SER A 210 7.93 10.21 13.54
CA SER A 210 7.59 11.61 13.80
C SER A 210 7.18 12.34 12.52
N ALA A 211 7.85 12.09 11.39
CA ALA A 211 7.48 12.66 10.10
C ALA A 211 6.09 12.17 9.65
N ALA A 212 5.89 10.85 9.57
CA ALA A 212 4.63 10.27 9.15
C ALA A 212 3.45 10.64 10.06
N LEU A 213 3.66 10.64 11.38
CA LEU A 213 2.60 10.98 12.34
C LEU A 213 2.21 12.46 12.26
N ARG A 214 3.19 13.37 12.11
CA ARG A 214 2.88 14.80 11.93
C ARG A 214 2.04 15.02 10.67
N ALA A 215 2.41 14.38 9.56
CA ALA A 215 1.64 14.45 8.32
C ALA A 215 0.20 13.92 8.51
N LEU A 216 0.05 12.75 9.14
CA LEU A 216 -1.26 12.16 9.42
C LEU A 216 -2.14 13.04 10.31
N LEU A 217 -1.57 13.63 11.37
CA LEU A 217 -2.29 14.54 12.27
C LEU A 217 -2.69 15.84 11.55
N LYS A 218 -1.81 16.38 10.70
CA LYS A 218 -2.11 17.55 9.87
C LYS A 218 -3.24 17.24 8.89
N LEU A 219 -3.16 16.12 8.16
CA LEU A 219 -4.21 15.66 7.25
C LEU A 219 -5.55 15.52 7.98
N TRP A 220 -5.56 14.88 9.15
CA TRP A 220 -6.77 14.75 9.96
C TRP A 220 -7.34 16.10 10.40
N SER A 221 -6.50 17.09 10.68
CA SER A 221 -6.94 18.44 11.03
C SER A 221 -7.67 19.17 9.89
N MET A 222 -7.43 18.77 8.64
CA MET A 222 -8.00 19.36 7.42
C MET A 222 -9.37 18.80 7.03
N ARG A 223 -9.88 17.82 7.78
CA ARG A 223 -11.21 17.24 7.54
C ARG A 223 -12.32 18.29 7.66
N SER A 224 -13.43 18.08 6.96
CA SER A 224 -14.62 18.92 7.07
C SER A 224 -15.33 18.73 8.41
N SER A 225 -16.34 19.57 8.69
CA SER A 225 -17.25 19.38 9.84
C SER A 225 -18.03 18.06 9.80
N LEU A 226 -18.03 17.38 8.65
CA LEU A 226 -18.64 16.06 8.46
C LEU A 226 -17.66 14.90 8.74
N ASN A 227 -16.41 15.21 9.13
CA ASN A 227 -15.27 14.28 9.21
C ASN A 227 -14.93 13.61 7.87
N LEU A 228 -15.23 14.29 6.76
CA LEU A 228 -14.86 13.89 5.40
C LEU A 228 -13.61 14.68 4.94
N LEU A 229 -12.96 14.24 3.87
CA LEU A 229 -11.51 14.35 3.69
C LEU A 229 -10.98 14.47 2.26
N GLY A 230 -11.68 14.96 1.23
CA GLY A 230 -11.10 15.17 -0.12
C GLY A 230 -10.27 14.02 -0.75
N THR A 231 -9.84 14.21 -2.00
CA THR A 231 -8.93 13.24 -2.67
C THR A 231 -7.53 13.81 -2.84
N THR A 232 -7.43 15.06 -3.30
CA THR A 232 -6.17 15.71 -3.68
C THR A 232 -6.06 17.06 -2.99
N LEU A 233 -4.85 17.40 -2.52
CA LEU A 233 -4.54 18.62 -1.79
C LEU A 233 -3.18 19.19 -2.20
N ASP A 234 -2.98 20.48 -1.91
CA ASP A 234 -1.69 21.17 -2.03
C ASP A 234 -0.92 21.09 -0.70
N VAL A 235 0.30 20.55 -0.73
CA VAL A 235 1.13 20.34 0.49
C VAL A 235 1.76 21.62 1.04
N GLU A 236 1.84 22.70 0.26
CA GLU A 236 2.39 23.97 0.72
C GLU A 236 1.31 24.82 1.38
N THR A 237 0.13 24.93 0.76
CA THR A 237 -0.97 25.74 1.29
C THR A 237 -1.85 24.98 2.29
N GLY A 238 -1.95 23.65 2.12
CA GLY A 238 -2.90 22.82 2.86
C GLY A 238 -4.35 22.99 2.39
N ASP A 239 -4.56 23.46 1.16
CA ASP A 239 -5.89 23.57 0.55
C ASP A 239 -6.26 22.30 -0.22
N TRP A 240 -7.54 21.95 -0.18
CA TRP A 240 -8.09 20.87 -0.99
C TRP A 240 -8.24 21.32 -2.45
N ILE A 241 -7.76 20.48 -3.37
CA ILE A 241 -7.87 20.64 -4.81
C ILE A 241 -9.08 19.86 -5.32
N GLU A 242 -9.21 18.59 -4.92
CA GLU A 242 -10.35 17.75 -5.26
C GLU A 242 -11.14 17.36 -4.00
N TYR A 243 -12.43 17.67 -4.01
CA TYR A 243 -13.32 17.59 -2.84
C TYR A 243 -14.24 16.35 -2.88
N SER A 244 -14.44 15.76 -4.06
CA SER A 244 -15.21 14.54 -4.24
C SER A 244 -14.37 13.31 -3.94
N PHE A 245 -14.87 12.43 -3.07
CA PHE A 245 -14.19 11.17 -2.80
C PHE A 245 -15.09 10.13 -2.12
N GLY A 246 -14.62 8.88 -2.08
CA GLY A 246 -15.29 7.76 -1.42
C GLY A 246 -14.30 6.89 -0.64
N ILE A 247 -14.53 5.59 -0.61
CA ILE A 247 -13.60 4.60 -0.06
C ILE A 247 -12.67 3.99 -1.13
N GLY A 248 -12.49 4.68 -2.26
CA GLY A 248 -11.73 4.17 -3.40
C GLY A 248 -10.31 4.75 -3.49
N ALA A 249 -9.75 4.66 -4.70
CA ALA A 249 -8.40 5.13 -5.01
C ALA A 249 -8.13 6.55 -4.51
N GLY A 250 -6.93 6.78 -3.97
CA GLY A 250 -6.49 8.09 -3.49
C GLY A 250 -6.87 8.40 -2.03
N VAL A 251 -7.71 7.57 -1.41
CA VAL A 251 -8.13 7.73 0.01
C VAL A 251 -8.20 6.42 0.77
N ASP A 252 -8.62 5.32 0.13
CA ASP A 252 -8.74 3.96 0.66
C ASP A 252 -7.84 3.62 1.89
N SER A 253 -6.54 3.58 1.66
CA SER A 253 -5.54 3.12 2.61
C SER A 253 -5.38 4.05 3.82
N PHE A 254 -5.82 5.31 3.76
CA PHE A 254 -5.87 6.19 4.94
C PHE A 254 -6.72 5.54 6.05
N TYR A 255 -7.88 4.98 5.71
CA TYR A 255 -8.73 4.29 6.69
C TYR A 255 -8.08 3.02 7.23
N GLU A 256 -7.41 2.26 6.36
CA GLU A 256 -6.68 1.07 6.78
C GLU A 256 -5.54 1.41 7.75
N TYR A 257 -4.77 2.45 7.46
CA TYR A 257 -3.61 2.83 8.24
C TYR A 257 -4.00 3.29 9.63
N LEU A 258 -5.11 4.03 9.78
CA LEU A 258 -5.60 4.41 11.10
C LEU A 258 -5.87 3.18 11.99
N ILE A 259 -6.64 2.20 11.50
CA ILE A 259 -6.96 1.05 12.33
C ILE A 259 -5.77 0.08 12.49
N LYS A 260 -4.98 -0.13 11.44
CA LYS A 260 -3.78 -1.00 11.50
C LYS A 260 -2.74 -0.40 12.44
N ALA A 261 -2.55 0.93 12.45
CA ALA A 261 -1.64 1.60 13.36
C ALA A 261 -2.14 1.54 14.81
N HIS A 262 -3.45 1.60 15.04
CA HIS A 262 -4.02 1.36 16.37
C HIS A 262 -3.62 -0.02 16.90
N PHE A 263 -3.75 -1.07 16.10
CA PHE A 263 -3.36 -2.43 16.51
C PHE A 263 -1.84 -2.61 16.63
N LEU A 264 -1.08 -2.10 15.67
CA LEU A 264 0.36 -2.29 15.61
C LEU A 264 1.09 -1.54 16.73
N PHE A 265 0.66 -0.31 17.01
CA PHE A 265 1.35 0.58 17.95
C PHE A 265 0.63 0.72 19.30
N GLY A 266 -0.60 0.21 19.44
CA GLY A 266 -1.37 0.27 20.69
C GLY A 266 -1.73 1.69 21.13
N ARG A 267 -1.83 2.64 20.20
CA ARG A 267 -2.12 4.06 20.49
C ARG A 267 -3.58 4.39 20.17
N ASP A 268 -4.28 4.96 21.14
CA ASP A 268 -5.70 5.33 21.01
C ASP A 268 -5.96 6.47 20.03
N GLU A 269 -4.97 7.31 19.74
CA GLU A 269 -5.15 8.45 18.83
C GLU A 269 -5.58 8.01 17.43
N PHE A 270 -5.05 6.88 16.95
CA PHE A 270 -5.42 6.34 15.65
C PHE A 270 -6.88 5.86 15.64
N TRP A 271 -7.33 5.22 16.72
CA TRP A 271 -8.74 4.88 16.91
C TRP A 271 -9.65 6.11 16.96
N ARG A 272 -9.21 7.17 17.66
CA ARG A 272 -9.96 8.44 17.77
C ARG A 272 -10.07 9.18 16.44
N MET A 273 -9.14 8.97 15.50
CA MET A 273 -9.27 9.42 14.11
C MET A 273 -10.15 8.47 13.29
N PHE A 274 -9.94 7.17 13.43
CA PHE A 274 -10.65 6.14 12.66
C PHE A 274 -12.16 6.17 12.90
N GLN A 275 -12.59 6.18 14.16
CA GLN A 275 -13.99 6.00 14.52
C GLN A 275 -14.90 7.09 13.90
N PRO A 276 -14.61 8.40 14.01
CA PRO A 276 -15.39 9.43 13.32
C PRO A 276 -15.36 9.32 11.80
N ALA A 277 -14.20 8.97 11.22
CA ALA A 277 -14.05 8.80 9.78
C ALA A 277 -14.91 7.64 9.25
N TYR A 278 -14.88 6.50 9.95
CA TYR A 278 -15.71 5.33 9.65
C TYR A 278 -17.21 5.65 9.70
N PHE A 279 -17.66 6.35 10.75
CA PHE A 279 -19.06 6.76 10.84
C PHE A 279 -19.46 7.76 9.76
N ALA A 280 -18.55 8.64 9.34
CA ALA A 280 -18.80 9.55 8.22
C ALA A 280 -19.00 8.76 6.91
N VAL A 281 -18.15 7.78 6.63
CA VAL A 281 -18.31 6.88 5.48
C VAL A 281 -19.67 6.17 5.52
N GLN A 282 -20.03 5.57 6.66
CA GLN A 282 -21.32 4.87 6.81
C GLN A 282 -22.52 5.80 6.61
N LYS A 283 -22.39 7.08 6.94
CA LYS A 283 -23.47 8.06 6.85
C LYS A 283 -23.61 8.68 5.46
N TYR A 284 -22.49 9.00 4.81
CA TYR A 284 -22.48 9.83 3.59
C TYR A 284 -22.19 9.06 2.32
N PHE A 285 -21.50 7.92 2.39
CA PHE A 285 -21.11 7.14 1.20
C PHE A 285 -21.99 5.91 1.01
N ARG A 286 -22.48 5.33 2.11
CA ARG A 286 -23.22 4.06 2.05
C ARG A 286 -24.60 4.23 1.42
N HIS A 287 -24.86 3.45 0.38
CA HIS A 287 -26.17 3.29 -0.23
C HIS A 287 -26.49 1.81 -0.41
N GLY A 288 -27.30 1.27 0.51
CA GLY A 288 -27.53 -0.17 0.60
C GLY A 288 -26.25 -0.93 0.95
N SER A 289 -25.82 -1.81 0.05
CA SER A 289 -24.57 -2.57 0.13
C SER A 289 -23.37 -1.88 -0.55
N TRP A 290 -23.60 -0.73 -1.20
CA TRP A 290 -22.59 -0.01 -1.98
C TRP A 290 -22.09 1.23 -1.26
N TYR A 291 -20.96 1.76 -1.74
CA TYR A 291 -20.37 3.02 -1.28
C TYR A 291 -20.07 3.91 -2.48
N HIS A 292 -20.85 4.97 -2.64
CA HIS A 292 -20.61 5.98 -3.66
C HIS A 292 -19.64 7.05 -3.14
N GLU A 293 -19.15 7.90 -4.04
CA GLU A 293 -18.36 9.07 -3.66
C GLU A 293 -19.27 10.24 -3.26
N ALA A 294 -18.77 11.15 -2.42
CA ALA A 294 -19.48 12.39 -2.09
C ALA A 294 -18.52 13.57 -1.89
N ASP A 295 -19.05 14.78 -2.07
CA ASP A 295 -18.33 16.02 -1.79
C ASP A 295 -18.10 16.16 -0.28
N MET A 296 -16.85 16.35 0.14
CA MET A 296 -16.47 16.39 1.55
C MET A 296 -17.16 17.50 2.36
N ARG A 297 -17.58 18.59 1.72
CA ARG A 297 -18.15 19.79 2.35
C ARG A 297 -19.65 19.63 2.59
N THR A 298 -20.33 18.98 1.64
CA THR A 298 -21.80 18.86 1.66
C THR A 298 -22.30 17.47 2.01
N GLY A 299 -21.48 16.43 1.80
CA GLY A 299 -21.88 15.03 1.89
C GLY A 299 -22.82 14.58 0.77
N GLN A 300 -22.99 15.38 -0.30
CA GLN A 300 -23.83 15.01 -1.44
C GLN A 300 -23.08 14.06 -2.37
N ALA A 301 -23.79 13.03 -2.85
CA ALA A 301 -23.26 12.05 -3.78
C ALA A 301 -22.75 12.71 -5.07
N THR A 302 -21.57 12.33 -5.52
CA THR A 302 -20.92 12.87 -6.73
C THR A 302 -20.81 11.84 -7.83
N TYR A 303 -20.28 10.65 -7.52
CA TYR A 303 -20.12 9.55 -8.47
C TYR A 303 -20.71 8.25 -7.94
N TRP A 304 -21.60 7.64 -8.73
CA TRP A 304 -22.25 6.38 -8.45
C TRP A 304 -21.51 5.22 -9.10
N GLN A 305 -20.26 5.01 -8.68
CA GLN A 305 -19.40 3.96 -9.22
C GLN A 305 -18.79 3.11 -8.11
N LEU A 306 -18.57 1.84 -8.44
CA LEU A 306 -17.69 0.92 -7.74
C LEU A 306 -16.32 0.97 -8.41
N THR A 307 -15.25 1.04 -7.61
CA THR A 307 -13.89 0.74 -8.08
C THR A 307 -13.41 -0.57 -7.47
N SER A 308 -12.65 -1.37 -8.22
CA SER A 308 -12.10 -2.65 -7.75
C SER A 308 -11.40 -2.52 -6.38
N LEU A 309 -10.68 -1.43 -6.18
CA LEU A 309 -9.94 -1.12 -4.96
C LEU A 309 -10.83 -1.01 -3.71
N GLN A 310 -12.11 -0.66 -3.83
CA GLN A 310 -13.04 -0.61 -2.68
C GLN A 310 -13.26 -1.98 -2.02
N ALA A 311 -12.83 -3.07 -2.69
CA ALA A 311 -12.91 -4.43 -2.16
C ALA A 311 -12.12 -4.69 -0.87
N PHE A 312 -11.23 -3.77 -0.45
CA PHE A 312 -10.58 -3.84 0.86
C PHE A 312 -11.57 -3.60 2.03
N TRP A 313 -12.62 -2.80 1.79
CA TRP A 313 -13.48 -2.25 2.84
C TRP A 313 -14.21 -3.30 3.68
N PRO A 314 -14.78 -4.38 3.13
CA PRO A 314 -15.35 -5.45 3.94
C PRO A 314 -14.32 -6.08 4.90
N GLY A 315 -13.06 -6.20 4.49
CA GLY A 315 -11.98 -6.70 5.35
C GLY A 315 -11.71 -5.76 6.52
N LEU A 316 -11.67 -4.45 6.27
CA LEU A 316 -11.57 -3.42 7.30
C LEU A 316 -12.75 -3.48 8.28
N GLN A 317 -13.97 -3.66 7.76
CA GLN A 317 -15.19 -3.76 8.57
C GLN A 317 -15.17 -4.99 9.49
N VAL A 318 -14.70 -6.14 8.99
CA VAL A 318 -14.50 -7.34 9.82
C VAL A 318 -13.51 -7.07 10.93
N LEU A 319 -12.40 -6.38 10.63
CA LEU A 319 -11.36 -6.06 11.59
C LEU A 319 -11.88 -5.23 12.77
N VAL A 320 -12.89 -4.38 12.55
CA VAL A 320 -13.52 -3.56 13.61
C VAL A 320 -14.84 -4.13 14.14
N GLY A 321 -15.18 -5.35 13.74
CA GLY A 321 -16.34 -6.08 14.25
C GLY A 321 -17.69 -5.73 13.60
N ASP A 322 -17.71 -4.91 12.54
CA ASP A 322 -18.92 -4.61 11.77
C ASP A 322 -19.20 -5.70 10.71
N ILE A 323 -19.46 -6.92 11.20
CA ILE A 323 -19.66 -8.12 10.38
C ILE A 323 -20.88 -7.98 9.48
N THR A 324 -21.93 -7.31 9.95
CA THR A 324 -23.18 -7.14 9.19
C THR A 324 -22.95 -6.26 7.96
N ALA A 325 -22.29 -5.12 8.10
CA ALA A 325 -21.99 -4.27 6.96
C ALA A 325 -20.98 -4.94 6.01
N ALA A 326 -19.95 -5.59 6.57
CA ALA A 326 -18.95 -6.32 5.78
C ALA A 326 -19.59 -7.38 4.87
N ASN A 327 -20.46 -8.22 5.43
CA ASN A 327 -21.14 -9.27 4.68
C ASN A 327 -22.02 -8.69 3.56
N SER A 328 -22.71 -7.57 3.84
CA SER A 328 -23.57 -6.88 2.86
C SER A 328 -22.80 -6.45 1.62
N SER A 329 -21.68 -5.73 1.78
CA SER A 329 -20.87 -5.25 0.66
C SER A 329 -20.04 -6.35 -0.01
N HIS A 330 -19.51 -7.29 0.77
CA HIS A 330 -18.74 -8.42 0.22
C HIS A 330 -19.60 -9.29 -0.71
N SER A 331 -20.86 -9.57 -0.34
CA SER A 331 -21.78 -10.31 -1.21
C SER A 331 -22.00 -9.63 -2.56
N GLU A 332 -22.07 -8.31 -2.60
CA GLU A 332 -22.21 -7.56 -3.85
C GLU A 332 -20.93 -7.54 -4.69
N PHE A 333 -19.77 -7.35 -4.08
CA PHE A 333 -18.48 -7.47 -4.78
C PHE A 333 -18.30 -8.87 -5.37
N PHE A 334 -18.70 -9.89 -4.62
CA PHE A 334 -18.69 -11.26 -5.11
C PHE A 334 -19.67 -11.48 -6.27
N SER A 335 -20.87 -10.89 -6.25
CA SER A 335 -21.84 -11.00 -7.35
C SER A 335 -21.30 -10.37 -8.65
N VAL A 336 -20.62 -9.23 -8.55
CA VAL A 336 -19.95 -8.59 -9.69
C VAL A 336 -18.82 -9.47 -10.21
N TRP A 337 -18.00 -10.02 -9.32
CA TRP A 337 -16.95 -10.97 -9.69
C TRP A 337 -17.51 -12.22 -10.39
N GLU A 338 -18.60 -12.81 -9.89
CA GLU A 338 -19.25 -13.96 -10.51
C GLU A 338 -19.82 -13.64 -11.90
N LYS A 339 -20.36 -12.42 -12.09
CA LYS A 339 -20.92 -11.97 -13.36
C LYS A 339 -19.86 -11.80 -14.45
N PHE A 340 -18.69 -11.26 -14.11
CA PHE A 340 -17.65 -10.92 -15.09
C PHE A 340 -16.45 -11.87 -15.09
N GLY A 341 -16.37 -12.80 -14.14
CA GLY A 341 -15.24 -13.73 -13.95
C GLY A 341 -14.01 -13.11 -13.27
N VAL A 342 -13.94 -11.78 -13.23
CA VAL A 342 -12.97 -10.95 -12.50
C VAL A 342 -13.68 -9.71 -11.98
N LEU A 343 -13.14 -9.09 -10.92
CA LEU A 343 -13.69 -7.82 -10.44
C LEU A 343 -13.22 -6.72 -11.41
N PRO A 344 -14.13 -5.99 -12.06
CA PRO A 344 -13.76 -4.95 -13.00
C PRO A 344 -13.16 -3.74 -12.26
N GLU A 345 -12.28 -3.02 -12.94
CA GLU A 345 -11.61 -1.85 -12.37
C GLU A 345 -12.60 -0.76 -11.96
N ARG A 346 -13.63 -0.55 -12.80
CA ARG A 346 -14.74 0.35 -12.52
C ARG A 346 -16.07 -0.23 -13.00
N TYR A 347 -17.10 -0.09 -12.18
CA TYR A 347 -18.46 -0.51 -12.48
C TYR A 347 -19.44 0.59 -12.10
N LEU A 348 -20.23 1.05 -13.07
CA LEU A 348 -21.22 2.11 -12.90
C LEU A 348 -22.47 1.53 -12.24
N LEU A 349 -22.78 1.97 -11.02
CA LEU A 349 -23.85 1.40 -10.20
C LEU A 349 -25.24 1.76 -10.73
N ASP A 350 -25.39 2.99 -11.23
CA ASP A 350 -26.61 3.53 -11.81
C ASP A 350 -26.94 2.91 -13.17
N LEU A 351 -25.92 2.63 -13.98
CA LEU A 351 -26.06 2.05 -15.32
C LEU A 351 -25.91 0.52 -15.35
N GLN A 352 -25.50 -0.09 -14.22
CA GLN A 352 -25.24 -1.53 -14.08
C GLN A 352 -24.31 -2.12 -15.15
N MET A 353 -23.29 -1.35 -15.56
CA MET A 353 -22.37 -1.69 -16.63
C MET A 353 -20.92 -1.40 -16.27
N LEU A 354 -20.01 -2.02 -17.02
CA LEU A 354 -18.58 -1.70 -16.95
C LEU A 354 -18.36 -0.26 -17.40
N HIS A 355 -17.49 0.46 -16.69
CA HIS A 355 -17.03 1.75 -17.19
C HIS A 355 -16.27 1.55 -18.51
N PRO A 356 -16.52 2.35 -19.57
CA PRO A 356 -15.99 2.11 -20.91
C PRO A 356 -14.49 2.45 -21.10
N THR A 357 -13.72 2.59 -20.02
CA THR A 357 -12.30 3.01 -20.08
C THR A 357 -11.38 1.96 -19.52
#